data_AF-A0A8C9AID5-F1
#
_entry.id   AF-A0A8C9AID5-F1
#
_cell.length_a   1.000
_cell.length_b   1.000
_cell.length_c   1.000
_cell.angle_alpha   90.00
_cell.angle_beta   90.00
_cell.angle_gamma   90.00
#
_symmetry.space_group_name_H-M   'P 1'
#
loop_
_entity.id
_entity.type
_entity.pdbx_description
1 polymer ?
#
loop_
_entity_poly.entity_id
_entity_poly.type
_entity_poly.pdbx_seq_one_letter_code
_entity_poly.pdbx_strand_id
1 'polypeptide(L)'
;MGSLSPANVEFCLDVFKEMNNNNVGDNIFFSPLSLLYALSMILLGARGNSADQVQKVEKQLNVRTFHQWTSSSNMIEREVEVHLPRFKVEIKYELNSLLKSLGMTDIFNKVKADLSGMSPAKGLYLSKVVHKSYLDVSEEGTEAAAAAGDSITVKRLPIRARFVADRPFLFFIRHIHSSMILFCGKLASP
;
A
#
# COMPACT_ATOMS: atom_id res chain seq x y z
N MET A 1 -16.23 -7.86 -14.99
CA MET A 1 -14.97 -7.91 -14.22
C MET A 1 -14.84 -6.57 -13.54
N GLY A 2 -14.79 -6.53 -12.20
CA GLY A 2 -14.63 -5.27 -11.47
C GLY A 2 -13.31 -4.60 -11.85
N SER A 3 -13.25 -3.27 -11.81
CA SER A 3 -11.99 -2.55 -11.96
C SER A 3 -10.99 -3.07 -10.91
N LEU A 4 -9.75 -3.33 -11.31
CA LEU A 4 -8.70 -3.85 -10.42
C LEU A 4 -8.27 -2.78 -9.38
N SER A 5 -8.53 -1.50 -9.66
CA SER A 5 -8.04 -0.42 -8.81
C SER A 5 -8.88 -0.17 -7.54
N PRO A 6 -10.23 -0.24 -7.55
CA PRO A 6 -11.02 -0.28 -6.31
C PRO A 6 -10.60 -1.40 -5.37
N ALA A 7 -10.46 -2.64 -5.87
CA ALA A 7 -10.04 -3.78 -5.06
C ALA A 7 -8.64 -3.57 -4.46
N ASN A 8 -7.71 -2.97 -5.22
CA ASN A 8 -6.38 -2.64 -4.73
C ASN A 8 -6.39 -1.55 -3.64
N VAL A 9 -7.19 -0.51 -3.82
CA VAL A 9 -7.37 0.56 -2.82
C VAL A 9 -7.99 0.01 -1.55
N GLU A 10 -9.02 -0.82 -1.66
CA GLU A 10 -9.66 -1.51 -0.54
C GLU A 10 -8.68 -2.31 0.29
N PHE A 11 -7.98 -3.23 -0.39
CA PHE A 11 -7.04 -4.13 0.25
C PHE A 11 -5.95 -3.35 0.98
N CYS A 12 -5.47 -2.27 0.37
CA CYS A 12 -4.54 -1.35 0.99
C CYS A 12 -5.08 -0.80 2.32
N LEU A 13 -6.32 -0.32 2.36
CA LEU A 13 -6.87 0.32 3.55
C LEU A 13 -7.14 -0.68 4.67
N ASP A 14 -7.61 -1.88 4.35
CA ASP A 14 -7.94 -2.88 5.37
C ASP A 14 -6.67 -3.47 5.99
N VAL A 15 -5.66 -3.77 5.17
CA VAL A 15 -4.32 -4.13 5.68
C VAL A 15 -3.74 -2.99 6.52
N PHE A 16 -3.88 -1.75 6.08
CA PHE A 16 -3.38 -0.59 6.83
C PHE A 16 -4.06 -0.46 8.21
N LYS A 17 -5.39 -0.61 8.28
CA LYS A 17 -6.13 -0.56 9.56
C LYS A 17 -5.67 -1.66 10.50
N GLU A 18 -5.59 -2.90 10.00
CA GLU A 18 -5.18 -4.04 10.81
C GLU A 18 -3.72 -3.90 11.29
N MET A 19 -2.82 -3.41 10.44
CA MET A 19 -1.44 -3.09 10.83
C MET A 19 -1.37 -1.96 11.85
N ASN A 20 -2.18 -0.92 11.71
CA ASN A 20 -2.20 0.23 12.63
C ASN A 20 -2.78 -0.12 14.00
N ASN A 21 -3.79 -1.00 14.06
CA ASN A 21 -4.32 -1.52 15.32
C ASN A 21 -3.27 -2.32 16.09
N ASN A 22 -2.41 -3.04 15.37
CA ASN A 22 -1.35 -3.86 15.96
C ASN A 22 -0.07 -3.06 16.30
N ASN A 23 0.13 -1.86 15.72
CA ASN A 23 1.36 -1.08 15.86
C ASN A 23 1.04 0.43 16.00
N VAL A 24 0.42 0.79 17.12
CA VAL A 24 0.03 2.18 17.41
C VAL A 24 1.27 3.03 17.61
N GLY A 25 1.46 4.05 16.78
CA GLY A 25 2.59 5.00 16.86
C GLY A 25 3.76 4.68 15.94
N ASP A 26 3.87 3.46 15.41
CA ASP A 26 5.00 3.08 14.55
C ASP A 26 4.81 3.49 13.09
N ASN A 27 5.92 3.61 12.38
CA ASN A 27 5.91 3.76 10.92
C ASN A 27 5.28 2.52 10.28
N ILE A 28 4.43 2.74 9.28
CA ILE A 28 3.83 1.66 8.48
C ILE A 28 4.25 1.88 7.04
N PHE A 29 4.73 0.84 6.37
CA PHE A 29 5.08 0.96 4.95
C PHE A 29 5.05 -0.39 4.25
N PHE A 30 4.14 -0.57 3.29
CA PHE A 30 3.99 -1.81 2.53
C PHE A 30 3.48 -1.57 1.11
N SER A 31 3.54 -2.61 0.26
CA SER A 31 3.01 -2.59 -1.10
C SER A 31 1.72 -3.42 -1.19
N PRO A 32 0.53 -2.79 -1.26
CA PRO A 32 -0.73 -3.51 -1.40
C PRO A 32 -0.76 -4.36 -2.67
N LEU A 33 -0.21 -3.82 -3.75
CA LEU A 33 -0.16 -4.51 -5.04
C LEU A 33 0.68 -5.79 -4.99
N SER A 34 1.86 -5.75 -4.36
CA SER A 34 2.70 -6.94 -4.22
C SER A 34 2.00 -8.06 -3.44
N LEU A 35 1.31 -7.69 -2.35
CA LEU A 35 0.55 -8.65 -1.54
C LEU A 35 -0.62 -9.26 -2.31
N LEU A 36 -1.36 -8.45 -3.08
CA LEU A 36 -2.44 -8.95 -3.93
C LEU A 36 -1.92 -9.95 -4.96
N TYR A 37 -0.82 -9.64 -5.66
CA TYR A 37 -0.24 -10.59 -6.61
C TYR A 37 0.18 -11.91 -5.94
N ALA A 38 0.77 -11.84 -4.74
CA ALA A 38 1.11 -13.04 -3.99
C ALA A 38 -0.14 -13.86 -3.63
N LEU A 39 -1.21 -13.21 -3.15
CA LEU A 39 -2.49 -13.87 -2.84
C LEU A 39 -3.14 -14.48 -4.08
N SER A 40 -3.13 -13.79 -5.22
CA SER A 40 -3.68 -14.32 -6.46
C SER A 40 -2.90 -15.54 -6.98
N MET A 41 -1.56 -15.53 -6.90
CA MET A 41 -0.76 -16.72 -7.23
C MET A 41 -1.11 -17.92 -6.33
N ILE A 42 -1.30 -17.65 -5.03
CA ILE A 42 -1.69 -18.67 -4.06
C ILE A 42 -3.10 -19.18 -4.36
N LEU A 43 -4.06 -18.30 -4.70
CA LEU A 43 -5.43 -18.67 -5.02
C LEU A 43 -5.52 -19.58 -6.25
N LEU A 44 -4.75 -19.29 -7.30
CA LEU A 44 -4.70 -20.12 -8.52
C LEU A 44 -4.28 -21.57 -8.18
N GLY A 45 -3.42 -21.70 -7.18
CA GLY A 45 -2.89 -22.96 -6.66
C GLY A 45 -3.74 -23.68 -5.62
N ALA A 46 -4.49 -22.92 -4.84
CA ALA A 46 -5.27 -23.44 -3.73
C ALA A 46 -6.52 -24.20 -4.21
N ARG A 47 -6.95 -25.18 -3.42
CA ARG A 47 -8.19 -25.94 -3.63
C ARG A 47 -8.96 -26.09 -2.31
N GLY A 48 -10.23 -26.45 -2.41
CA GLY A 48 -11.15 -26.62 -1.27
C GLY A 48 -11.17 -25.41 -0.33
N ASN A 49 -11.20 -25.69 0.98
CA ASN A 49 -11.25 -24.66 2.03
C ASN A 49 -10.10 -23.64 1.97
N SER A 50 -8.91 -24.04 1.48
CA SER A 50 -7.77 -23.13 1.35
C SER A 50 -8.06 -22.05 0.28
N ALA A 51 -8.70 -22.43 -0.83
CA ALA A 51 -9.12 -21.49 -1.86
C ALA A 51 -10.22 -20.55 -1.34
N ASP A 52 -11.21 -21.09 -0.60
CA ASP A 52 -12.30 -20.30 -0.05
C ASP A 52 -11.81 -19.26 0.97
N GLN A 53 -10.82 -19.61 1.79
CA GLN A 53 -10.21 -18.68 2.75
C GLN A 53 -9.45 -17.55 2.06
N VAL A 54 -8.65 -17.85 1.03
CA VAL A 54 -7.94 -16.81 0.25
C VAL A 54 -8.94 -15.91 -0.47
N GLN A 55 -9.98 -16.50 -1.07
CA GLN A 55 -11.03 -15.75 -1.77
C GLN A 55 -11.86 -14.90 -0.81
N LYS A 56 -12.07 -15.33 0.44
CA LYS A 56 -12.74 -14.53 1.46
C LYS A 56 -11.95 -13.28 1.81
N VAL A 57 -10.63 -13.38 1.93
CA VAL A 57 -9.75 -12.22 2.14
C VAL A 57 -9.80 -11.27 0.93
N GLU A 58 -9.84 -11.79 -0.30
CA GLU A 58 -10.07 -10.99 -1.51
C GLU A 58 -11.48 -10.39 -1.62
N LYS A 59 -12.49 -10.92 -0.93
CA LYS A 59 -13.89 -10.45 -1.01
C LYS A 59 -14.30 -9.52 0.14
N GLN A 60 -13.56 -9.48 1.26
CA GLN A 60 -13.84 -8.61 2.41
C GLN A 60 -13.48 -7.14 2.20
N LEU A 61 -13.27 -6.75 0.95
CA LEU A 61 -12.81 -5.45 0.47
C LEU A 61 -14.00 -4.45 0.36
N ASN A 62 -13.96 -3.29 1.04
CA ASN A 62 -14.92 -2.17 0.79
C ASN A 62 -14.33 -0.73 0.73
N VAL A 63 -14.44 -0.03 -0.43
CA VAL A 63 -14.02 1.35 -0.76
C VAL A 63 -15.22 2.29 -0.61
N ARG A 64 -15.32 3.07 0.46
CA ARG A 64 -16.19 4.28 0.40
C ARG A 64 -15.47 5.59 0.68
N THR A 65 -14.39 5.59 1.45
CA THR A 65 -13.77 6.83 1.92
C THR A 65 -12.60 7.33 1.04
N PHE A 66 -11.74 6.45 0.53
CA PHE A 66 -10.52 6.88 -0.18
C PHE A 66 -10.77 7.44 -1.58
N HIS A 67 -11.72 6.88 -2.33
CA HIS A 67 -12.07 7.39 -3.66
C HIS A 67 -12.66 8.81 -3.58
N GLN A 68 -13.34 9.17 -2.48
CA GLN A 68 -13.89 10.51 -2.31
C GLN A 68 -12.80 11.57 -2.10
N TRP A 69 -11.74 11.25 -1.36
CA TRP A 69 -10.63 12.19 -1.09
C TRP A 69 -9.60 12.28 -2.21
N THR A 70 -9.48 11.24 -3.05
CA THR A 70 -8.41 11.14 -4.06
C THR A 70 -8.90 11.23 -5.50
N SER A 71 -10.20 11.47 -5.71
CA SER A 71 -10.77 11.72 -7.04
C SER A 71 -10.28 13.06 -7.58
N SER A 72 -9.78 13.04 -8.81
CA SER A 72 -9.33 14.24 -9.54
C SER A 72 -10.42 15.30 -9.64
N SER A 73 -11.70 14.90 -9.63
CA SER A 73 -12.87 15.80 -9.63
C SER A 73 -12.97 16.69 -8.39
N ASN A 74 -12.32 16.28 -7.28
CA ASN A 74 -12.33 16.99 -6.00
C ASN A 74 -10.99 17.69 -5.73
N MET A 75 -10.07 17.69 -6.70
CA MET A 75 -8.75 18.32 -6.61
C MET A 75 -8.69 19.54 -7.53
N ILE A 76 -8.05 20.61 -7.05
CA ILE A 76 -7.83 21.83 -7.82
C ILE A 76 -6.33 21.98 -8.02
N GLU A 77 -5.91 22.12 -9.27
CA GLU A 77 -4.53 22.42 -9.61
C GLU A 77 -4.20 23.86 -9.18
N ARG A 78 -3.12 24.01 -8.41
CA ARG A 78 -2.63 25.31 -7.95
C ARG A 78 -1.15 25.24 -7.59
N GLU A 79 -0.49 26.39 -7.63
CA GLU A 79 0.89 26.52 -7.15
C GLU A 79 0.95 26.43 -5.62
N VAL A 80 1.80 25.54 -5.10
CA VAL A 80 1.95 25.24 -3.67
C VAL A 80 3.43 25.23 -3.29
N GLU A 81 3.78 25.89 -2.19
CA GLU A 81 5.09 25.77 -1.56
C GLU A 81 5.12 24.50 -0.69
N VAL A 82 5.90 23.49 -1.10
CA VAL A 82 5.94 22.17 -0.46
C VAL A 82 7.20 22.01 0.39
N HIS A 83 7.03 21.67 1.66
CA HIS A 83 8.10 21.23 2.56
C HIS A 83 7.84 19.78 2.93
N LEU A 84 8.69 18.88 2.42
CA LEU A 84 8.64 17.44 2.70
C LEU A 84 9.99 17.02 3.27
N PRO A 85 10.04 16.29 4.39
CA PRO A 85 11.31 15.81 4.93
C PRO A 85 11.94 14.79 3.98
N ARG A 86 13.27 14.73 3.96
CA ARG A 86 14.00 13.57 3.45
C ARG A 86 13.85 12.45 4.48
N PHE A 87 13.50 11.25 4.04
CA PHE A 87 13.36 10.11 4.94
C PHE A 87 13.64 8.80 4.22
N LYS A 88 14.07 7.81 5.00
CA LYS A 88 14.28 6.44 4.53
C LYS A 88 13.47 5.50 5.39
N VAL A 89 12.63 4.69 4.76
CA VAL A 89 11.81 3.69 5.45
C VAL A 89 12.11 2.32 4.87
N GLU A 90 12.65 1.44 5.71
CA GLU A 90 12.82 0.03 5.41
C GLU A 90 12.06 -0.78 6.45
N ILE A 91 10.99 -1.46 6.04
CA ILE A 91 10.18 -2.28 6.94
C ILE A 91 10.03 -3.68 6.39
N LYS A 92 10.16 -4.65 7.29
CA LYS A 92 10.00 -6.07 7.03
C LYS A 92 8.90 -6.62 7.92
N TYR A 93 7.84 -7.13 7.31
CA TYR A 93 6.73 -7.80 7.98
C TYR A 93 6.77 -9.31 7.78
N GLU A 94 6.44 -10.05 8.83
CA GLU A 94 5.97 -11.43 8.72
C GLU A 94 4.44 -11.42 8.78
N LEU A 95 3.80 -11.75 7.66
CA LEU A 95 2.36 -11.57 7.49
C LEU A 95 1.54 -12.78 7.92
N ASN A 96 2.18 -13.82 8.46
CA ASN A 96 1.50 -15.04 8.89
C ASN A 96 0.36 -14.75 9.89
N SER A 97 0.64 -13.95 10.92
CA SER A 97 -0.37 -13.62 11.95
C SER A 97 -1.49 -12.75 11.38
N LEU A 98 -1.15 -11.80 10.52
CA LEU A 98 -2.11 -10.92 9.83
C LEU A 98 -3.04 -11.73 8.91
N LEU A 99 -2.49 -12.59 8.06
CA LEU A 99 -3.29 -13.40 7.13
C LEU A 99 -4.17 -14.40 7.89
N LYS A 100 -3.69 -14.93 9.03
CA LYS A 100 -4.50 -15.75 9.93
C LYS A 100 -5.65 -14.96 10.57
N SER A 101 -5.44 -13.72 11.02
CA SER A 101 -6.52 -12.88 11.59
C SER A 101 -7.58 -12.55 10.54
N LEU A 102 -7.16 -12.39 9.27
CA LEU A 102 -8.05 -12.22 8.12
C LEU A 102 -8.78 -13.51 7.70
N GLY A 103 -8.45 -14.66 8.29
CA GLY A 103 -9.15 -15.94 8.10
C GLY A 103 -8.41 -16.97 7.23
N MET A 104 -7.22 -16.67 6.72
CA MET A 104 -6.36 -17.65 6.05
C MET A 104 -5.59 -18.46 7.08
N THR A 105 -6.12 -19.62 7.45
CA THR A 105 -5.56 -20.47 8.51
C THR A 105 -5.10 -21.83 7.99
N ASP A 106 -5.86 -22.44 7.10
CA ASP A 106 -5.60 -23.80 6.60
C ASP A 106 -4.35 -23.84 5.72
N ILE A 107 -4.10 -22.78 4.95
CA ILE A 107 -2.95 -22.69 4.05
C ILE A 107 -1.60 -22.70 4.77
N PHE A 108 -1.58 -22.30 6.04
CA PHE A 108 -0.40 -22.32 6.90
C PHE A 108 -0.24 -23.64 7.67
N ASN A 109 -1.18 -24.58 7.51
CA ASN A 109 -1.19 -25.85 8.22
C ASN A 109 -0.74 -26.99 7.30
N LYS A 110 0.35 -27.68 7.66
CA LYS A 110 0.92 -28.78 6.87
C LYS A 110 -0.06 -29.92 6.57
N VAL A 111 -1.07 -30.14 7.42
CA VAL A 111 -2.05 -31.22 7.27
C VAL A 111 -3.29 -30.76 6.51
N LYS A 112 -3.72 -29.50 6.70
CA LYS A 112 -4.95 -28.97 6.11
C LYS A 112 -4.76 -28.19 4.81
N ALA A 113 -3.55 -27.71 4.53
CA ALA A 113 -3.27 -26.93 3.34
C ALA A 113 -3.50 -27.78 2.10
N ASP A 114 -4.29 -27.25 1.17
CA ASP A 114 -4.52 -27.87 -0.14
C ASP A 114 -4.02 -26.93 -1.23
N LEU A 115 -2.77 -27.18 -1.65
CA LEU A 115 -2.08 -26.50 -2.75
C LEU A 115 -1.87 -27.44 -3.95
N SER A 116 -2.74 -28.44 -4.09
CA SER A 116 -2.67 -29.46 -5.16
C SER A 116 -2.76 -28.87 -6.57
N GLY A 117 -3.31 -27.65 -6.73
CA GLY A 117 -3.32 -26.92 -7.99
C GLY A 117 -1.95 -26.38 -8.43
N MET A 118 -0.96 -26.31 -7.54
CA MET A 118 0.43 -25.92 -7.87
C MET A 118 1.33 -27.11 -8.06
N SER A 119 1.20 -28.12 -7.20
CA SER A 119 2.05 -29.30 -7.23
C SER A 119 1.25 -30.53 -6.81
N PRO A 120 1.42 -31.68 -7.49
CA PRO A 120 0.81 -32.93 -7.06
C PRO A 120 1.45 -33.51 -5.78
N ALA A 121 2.56 -32.93 -5.29
CA ALA A 121 3.24 -33.39 -4.08
C ALA A 121 2.40 -33.16 -2.82
N LYS A 122 2.23 -34.21 -2.01
CA LYS A 122 1.49 -34.13 -0.74
C LYS A 122 2.32 -33.38 0.32
N GLY A 123 1.64 -32.56 1.12
CA GLY A 123 2.25 -31.82 2.23
C GLY A 123 2.87 -30.48 1.83
N LEU A 124 2.55 -29.95 0.65
CA LEU A 124 2.85 -28.57 0.29
C LEU A 124 1.95 -27.62 1.10
N TYR A 125 2.55 -26.69 1.82
CA TYR A 125 1.85 -25.68 2.62
C TYR A 125 2.65 -24.38 2.63
N LEU A 126 1.98 -23.27 2.94
CA LEU A 126 2.61 -21.96 3.06
C LEU A 126 3.24 -21.84 4.44
N SER A 127 4.57 -21.97 4.53
CA SER A 127 5.28 -21.90 5.81
C SER A 127 5.37 -20.47 6.33
N LYS A 128 5.79 -19.52 5.48
CA LYS A 128 6.06 -18.14 5.87
C LYS A 128 5.79 -17.17 4.72
N VAL A 129 5.18 -16.03 5.05
CA VAL A 129 4.99 -14.89 4.14
C VAL A 129 5.77 -13.71 4.70
N VAL A 130 6.78 -13.28 3.96
CA VAL A 130 7.62 -12.14 4.33
C VAL A 130 7.44 -11.04 3.30
N HIS A 131 7.03 -9.87 3.75
CA HIS A 131 6.93 -8.66 2.93
C HIS A 131 7.98 -7.66 3.39
N LYS A 132 8.91 -7.31 2.51
CA LYS A 132 9.94 -6.30 2.76
C LYS A 132 9.75 -5.17 1.77
N SER A 133 9.70 -3.94 2.27
CA SER A 133 9.61 -2.74 1.44
C SER A 133 10.62 -1.70 1.90
N TYR A 134 11.19 -1.01 0.91
CA TYR A 134 12.19 0.04 1.07
C TYR A 134 11.74 1.27 0.29
N LEU A 135 11.89 2.44 0.89
CA LEU A 135 11.66 3.74 0.27
C LEU A 135 12.74 4.71 0.74
N ASP A 136 13.31 5.43 -0.22
CA ASP A 136 14.25 6.52 0.00
C ASP A 136 13.69 7.75 -0.70
N VAL A 137 13.35 8.78 0.06
CA VAL A 137 12.85 10.04 -0.46
C VAL A 137 13.95 11.09 -0.35
N SER A 138 14.51 11.46 -1.50
CA SER A 138 15.54 12.49 -1.66
C SER A 138 15.19 13.45 -2.79
N GLU A 139 15.93 14.55 -2.89
CA GLU A 139 15.76 15.57 -3.93
C GLU A 139 16.34 15.15 -5.29
N GLU A 140 17.28 14.20 -5.31
CA GLU A 140 18.03 13.78 -6.52
C GLU A 140 17.15 13.21 -7.64
N GLY A 141 15.90 12.82 -7.35
CA GLY A 141 14.90 12.42 -8.36
C GLY A 141 14.07 13.56 -8.96
N THR A 142 14.17 14.78 -8.41
CA THR A 142 13.35 15.96 -8.77
C THR A 142 14.20 17.18 -9.17
N GLU A 143 15.54 17.07 -9.12
CA GLU A 143 16.47 18.15 -9.45
C GLU A 143 16.40 18.64 -10.91
N ALA A 144 15.87 17.82 -11.85
CA ALA A 144 15.75 18.21 -13.25
C ALA A 144 14.65 19.27 -13.52
N ALA A 145 13.72 19.51 -12.59
CA ALA A 145 12.56 20.38 -12.82
C ALA A 145 12.70 21.82 -12.30
N ALA A 146 13.68 22.12 -11.43
CA ALA A 146 13.77 23.40 -10.73
C ALA A 146 14.74 24.43 -11.35
N ALA A 147 15.46 24.07 -12.42
CA ALA A 147 16.45 24.94 -13.05
C ALA A 147 15.82 25.88 -14.09
N ALA A 148 15.02 26.87 -13.66
CA ALA A 148 14.63 27.98 -14.53
C ALA A 148 14.50 29.31 -13.76
N GLY A 149 15.59 30.08 -13.80
CA GLY A 149 15.58 31.55 -13.96
C GLY A 149 15.17 32.40 -12.76
N ASP A 150 16.16 32.89 -12.02
CA ASP A 150 15.97 34.01 -11.10
C ASP A 150 15.87 35.34 -11.88
N SER A 151 14.87 36.17 -11.53
CA SER A 151 14.87 37.61 -11.82
C SER A 151 14.06 38.32 -10.73
N ILE A 152 14.79 38.94 -9.81
CA ILE A 152 14.24 39.68 -8.67
C ILE A 152 13.38 40.84 -9.19
N THR A 153 12.06 40.72 -9.04
CA THR A 153 11.14 41.85 -9.08
C THR A 153 10.15 41.70 -7.92
N VAL A 154 10.19 42.62 -6.94
CA VAL A 154 9.26 42.62 -5.81
C VAL A 154 7.88 43.10 -6.29
N LYS A 155 7.10 42.17 -6.85
CA LYS A 155 5.63 42.28 -6.92
C LYS A 155 5.07 41.44 -5.78
N ARG A 156 4.04 41.95 -5.09
CA ARG A 156 3.34 41.25 -4.01
C ARG A 156 3.14 39.78 -4.41
N LEU A 157 3.82 38.87 -3.70
CA LEU A 157 3.74 37.45 -3.99
C LEU A 157 2.28 37.01 -3.89
N PRO A 158 1.71 36.35 -4.91
CA PRO A 158 0.43 35.67 -4.73
C PRO A 158 0.58 34.75 -3.52
N ILE A 159 -0.44 34.71 -2.65
CA ILE A 159 -0.44 33.81 -1.49
C ILE A 159 -0.41 32.38 -2.06
N ARG A 160 0.81 31.82 -2.16
CA ARG A 160 1.00 30.42 -2.50
C ARG A 160 0.48 29.62 -1.32
N ALA A 161 -0.37 28.62 -1.59
CA ALA A 161 -0.74 27.70 -0.53
C ALA A 161 0.53 27.00 -0.04
N ARG A 162 0.68 26.83 1.26
CA ARG A 162 1.87 26.18 1.85
C ARG A 162 1.48 24.80 2.36
N PHE A 163 2.21 23.78 1.96
CA PHE A 163 2.08 22.42 2.47
C PHE A 163 3.36 22.07 3.22
N VAL A 164 3.25 21.87 4.54
CA VAL A 164 4.38 21.51 5.40
C VAL A 164 4.07 20.19 6.08
N ALA A 165 4.87 19.16 5.78
CA ALA A 165 4.77 17.83 6.38
C ALA A 165 5.72 17.71 7.59
N ASP A 166 5.44 18.49 8.64
CA ASP A 166 6.23 18.58 9.89
C ASP A 166 5.68 17.74 11.04
N ARG A 167 4.70 16.88 10.76
CA ARG A 167 3.98 16.04 11.73
C ARG A 167 3.56 14.74 11.06
N PRO A 168 3.14 13.71 11.81
CA PRO A 168 2.77 12.42 11.24
C PRO A 168 1.84 12.54 10.04
N PHE A 169 2.22 11.92 8.92
CA PHE A 169 1.44 11.99 7.68
C PHE A 169 1.30 10.62 7.01
N LEU A 170 0.23 10.50 6.23
CA LEU A 170 0.01 9.36 5.35
C LEU A 170 0.49 9.72 3.95
N PHE A 171 1.07 8.75 3.26
CA PHE A 171 1.46 8.90 1.87
C PHE A 171 1.09 7.65 1.07
N PHE A 172 0.80 7.86 -0.20
CA PHE A 172 0.42 6.81 -1.14
C PHE A 172 1.16 7.04 -2.45
N ILE A 173 1.86 6.02 -2.93
CA ILE A 173 2.45 6.02 -4.27
C ILE A 173 1.46 5.31 -5.18
N ARG A 174 0.89 6.05 -6.13
CA ARG A 174 -0.20 5.58 -7.00
C ARG A 174 0.18 5.67 -8.46
N HIS A 175 -0.14 4.64 -9.24
CA HIS A 175 -0.06 4.71 -10.70
C HIS A 175 -1.23 5.53 -11.24
N ILE A 176 -0.93 6.67 -11.90
CA ILE A 176 -1.90 7.71 -12.27
C ILE A 176 -3.05 7.17 -13.14
N HIS A 177 -2.73 6.47 -14.23
CA HIS A 177 -3.74 6.01 -15.20
C HIS A 177 -4.67 4.94 -14.62
N SER A 178 -4.12 3.98 -13.88
CA SER A 178 -4.90 2.89 -13.29
C SER A 178 -5.56 3.25 -11.95
N SER A 179 -5.10 4.32 -11.30
CA SER A 179 -5.41 4.64 -9.89
C SER A 179 -5.01 3.55 -8.88
N MET A 180 -4.13 2.61 -9.23
CA MET A 180 -3.65 1.56 -8.32
C MET A 180 -2.60 2.11 -7.35
N ILE A 181 -2.76 1.80 -6.06
CA ILE A 181 -1.79 2.05 -5.00
C ILE A 181 -0.67 1.01 -5.09
N LEU A 182 0.52 1.48 -5.44
CA LEU A 182 1.75 0.70 -5.47
C LEU A 182 2.33 0.56 -4.07
N PHE A 183 2.35 1.65 -3.30
CA PHE A 183 2.81 1.69 -1.92
C PHE A 183 1.92 2.55 -1.05
N CYS A 184 1.79 2.16 0.22
CA CYS A 184 1.09 2.90 1.25
C CYS A 184 1.98 3.00 2.48
N GLY A 185 2.01 4.17 3.09
CA GLY A 185 2.70 4.34 4.36
C GLY A 185 2.15 5.42 5.26
N LYS A 186 2.52 5.27 6.53
CA LYS A 186 2.37 6.25 7.60
C LYS A 186 3.77 6.55 8.11
N LEU A 187 4.18 7.80 8.01
CA LEU A 187 5.39 8.30 8.64
C LEU A 187 4.97 8.98 9.94
N ALA A 188 5.27 8.36 11.08
CA ALA A 188 5.05 8.90 12.41
C ALA A 188 6.28 9.67 12.91
N SER A 189 7.48 9.16 12.64
CA SER A 189 8.74 9.88 12.84
C SER A 189 9.63 9.70 11.61
N PRO A 190 10.11 10.79 10.98
CA PRO A 190 11.09 10.76 9.89
C PRO A 190 12.43 10.13 10.31
#